data_AF-A0A286G8Y8-F1
#
_entry.id   AF-A0A286G8Y8-F1
#
_cell.length_a   1.000
_cell.length_b   1.000
_cell.length_c   1.000
_cell.angle_alpha   90.00
_cell.angle_beta   90.00
_cell.angle_gamma   90.00
#
_symmetry.space_group_name_H-M   'P 1'
#
loop_
_entity.id
_entity.type
_entity.pdbx_description
1 polymer ?
#
loop_
_entity_poly.entity_id
_entity_poly.type
_entity_poly.pdbx_seq_one_letter_code
_entity_poly.pdbx_strand_id
1 'polypeptide(L)'
;MGTCERGIRRLLSLLEANHWIVRRYTASNRRSRPEAGIDLAPVAARLADLREAVEWVAEEGREARRQADAERDDAGTGSRTPESGMEDISVRLKSYSGNPKPTASVQRAEAGAGGELVSLMLHASPRLQGLLSPHDLIDLQRPRPPGPALNRLTAAVGAFVRELGLSSGIWTEALARHGWAALAAAVVVMERQGVKRRAGYLCSMLRHPKLAETVCHSLRRLVDKGCGA
;
A
#
# COMPACT_ATOMS: atom_id res chain seq x y z
N MET A 1 -14.13 -24.60 -19.60
CA MET A 1 -13.68 -23.58 -20.58
C MET A 1 -14.71 -22.47 -20.63
N GLY A 2 -14.64 -21.49 -19.73
CA GLY A 2 -15.72 -20.51 -19.56
C GLY A 2 -15.30 -19.26 -18.80
N THR A 3 -14.17 -18.67 -19.17
CA THR A 3 -13.93 -17.27 -18.80
C THR A 3 -14.71 -16.42 -19.77
N CYS A 4 -15.86 -15.91 -19.30
CA CYS A 4 -16.75 -15.04 -20.07
C CYS A 4 -15.90 -13.98 -20.81
N GLU A 5 -16.14 -13.80 -22.10
CA GLU A 5 -15.34 -12.92 -22.96
C GLU A 5 -15.16 -11.51 -22.37
N ARG A 6 -16.15 -11.04 -21.60
CA ARG A 6 -16.09 -9.82 -20.77
C ARG A 6 -14.99 -9.83 -19.71
N GLY A 7 -14.80 -10.95 -19.00
CA GLY A 7 -13.74 -11.15 -18.01
C GLY A 7 -12.35 -11.12 -18.64
N ILE A 8 -12.17 -11.75 -19.80
CA ILE A 8 -10.91 -11.70 -20.55
C ILE A 8 -10.61 -10.27 -21.00
N ARG A 9 -11.60 -9.57 -21.57
CA ARG A 9 -11.44 -8.16 -21.98
C ARG A 9 -11.07 -7.26 -20.80
N ARG A 10 -11.72 -7.44 -19.64
CA ARG A 10 -11.43 -6.68 -18.42
C ARG A 10 -10.02 -6.96 -17.90
N LEU A 11 -9.60 -8.23 -17.87
CA LEU A 11 -8.25 -8.62 -17.47
C LEU A 11 -7.20 -8.00 -18.40
N LEU A 12 -7.40 -8.10 -19.71
CA LEU A 12 -6.48 -7.52 -20.70
C LEU A 12 -6.41 -5.99 -20.58
N SER A 13 -7.52 -5.31 -20.31
CA SER A 13 -7.53 -3.87 -20.04
C SER A 13 -6.77 -3.51 -18.76
N LEU A 14 -6.88 -4.32 -17.71
CA LEU A 14 -6.10 -4.12 -16.47
C LEU A 14 -4.61 -4.33 -16.71
N LEU A 15 -4.22 -5.39 -17.43
CA LEU A 15 -2.82 -5.65 -17.76
C LEU A 15 -2.23 -4.53 -18.63
N GLU A 16 -2.99 -4.00 -19.58
CA GLU A 16 -2.56 -2.87 -20.41
C GLU A 16 -2.46 -1.56 -19.62
N ALA A 17 -3.46 -1.26 -18.77
CA ALA A 17 -3.44 -0.09 -17.89
C ALA A 17 -2.28 -0.09 -16.90
N ASN A 18 -1.79 -1.28 -16.52
CA ASN A 18 -0.65 -1.47 -15.64
C ASN A 18 0.65 -1.76 -16.42
N HIS A 19 0.67 -1.51 -17.73
CA HIS A 19 1.84 -1.65 -18.62
C HIS A 19 2.48 -3.03 -18.65
N TRP A 20 1.73 -4.08 -18.33
CA TRP A 20 2.19 -5.47 -18.45
C TRP A 20 2.13 -5.97 -19.88
N ILE A 21 1.17 -5.47 -20.68
CA ILE A 21 1.02 -5.84 -22.09
C ILE A 21 0.73 -4.60 -22.92
N VAL A 22 0.99 -4.66 -24.23
CA VAL A 22 0.59 -3.61 -25.17
C VAL A 22 -0.33 -4.21 -26.24
N ARG A 23 -1.53 -3.63 -26.40
CA ARG A 23 -2.54 -4.11 -27.37
C ARG A 23 -2.76 -3.17 -28.55
N ARG A 24 -2.11 -2.00 -28.55
CA ARG A 24 -2.31 -0.99 -29.60
C ARG A 24 -1.66 -1.45 -30.92
N TYR A 25 -2.48 -1.52 -31.95
CA TYR A 25 -2.01 -1.70 -33.32
C TYR A 25 -1.22 -0.47 -33.77
N THR A 26 0.10 -0.58 -33.81
CA THR A 26 1.00 0.39 -34.42
C THR A 26 1.11 0.13 -35.93
N ALA A 27 1.77 1.01 -36.69
CA ALA A 27 2.03 0.77 -38.11
C ALA A 27 2.79 -0.55 -38.38
N SER A 28 3.58 -1.01 -37.40
CA SER A 28 4.33 -2.27 -37.37
C SER A 28 3.52 -3.48 -36.86
N ASN A 29 2.39 -3.27 -36.19
CA ASN A 29 1.55 -4.32 -35.60
C ASN A 29 0.11 -4.17 -36.16
N ARG A 30 -0.11 -4.57 -37.42
CA ARG A 30 -1.43 -4.55 -38.09
C ARG A 30 -2.00 -5.97 -38.15
N ARG A 31 -3.31 -6.12 -37.92
CA ARG A 31 -4.08 -7.39 -37.96
C ARG A 31 -3.85 -8.30 -39.19
N SER A 32 -3.29 -7.76 -40.27
CA SER A 32 -2.95 -8.47 -41.51
C SER A 32 -1.54 -9.11 -41.52
N ARG A 33 -0.71 -8.90 -40.50
CA ARG A 33 0.60 -9.55 -40.35
C ARG A 33 0.48 -10.77 -39.43
N PRO A 34 1.22 -11.86 -39.70
CA PRO A 34 1.24 -13.04 -38.83
C PRO A 34 1.81 -12.74 -37.43
N GLU A 35 2.57 -11.65 -37.29
CA GLU A 35 3.15 -11.14 -36.04
C GLU A 35 2.17 -10.24 -35.25
N ALA A 36 0.95 -10.05 -35.75
CA ALA A 36 0.01 -9.12 -35.14
C ALA A 36 -0.66 -9.71 -33.91
N GLY A 37 -0.48 -9.06 -32.76
CA GLY A 37 -0.94 -9.61 -31.48
C GLY A 37 -0.70 -8.72 -30.28
N ILE A 38 -0.97 -9.29 -29.10
CA ILE A 38 -0.67 -8.69 -27.79
C ILE A 38 0.84 -8.76 -27.60
N ASP A 39 1.49 -7.61 -27.47
CA ASP A 39 2.91 -7.54 -27.20
C ASP A 39 3.16 -7.85 -25.71
N LEU A 40 3.98 -8.89 -25.48
CA LEU A 40 4.37 -9.39 -24.17
C LEU A 40 5.81 -8.99 -23.80
N ALA A 41 6.50 -8.18 -24.59
CA ALA A 41 7.83 -7.67 -24.26
C ALA A 41 7.91 -7.06 -22.85
N PRO A 42 6.89 -6.33 -22.33
CA PRO A 42 6.92 -5.83 -20.96
C PRO A 42 6.83 -6.94 -19.91
N VAL A 43 6.11 -8.04 -20.17
CA VAL A 43 6.07 -9.22 -19.30
C VAL A 43 7.42 -9.94 -19.34
N ALA A 44 7.97 -10.15 -20.54
CA ALA A 44 9.24 -10.85 -20.72
C ALA A 44 10.40 -10.14 -20.01
N ALA A 45 10.43 -8.81 -20.07
CA ALA A 45 11.43 -8.01 -19.35
C ALA A 45 11.37 -8.17 -17.82
N ARG A 46 10.21 -8.58 -17.28
CA ARG A 46 9.95 -8.74 -15.84
C ARG A 46 9.87 -10.20 -15.41
N LEU A 47 10.26 -11.13 -16.27
CA LEU A 47 10.09 -12.56 -16.03
C LEU A 47 10.93 -13.06 -14.84
N ALA A 48 12.13 -12.49 -14.63
CA ALA A 48 12.96 -12.81 -13.48
C ALA A 48 12.28 -12.38 -12.17
N ASP A 49 11.78 -11.14 -12.12
CA ASP A 49 11.05 -10.59 -10.96
C ASP A 49 9.78 -11.41 -10.65
N LEU A 50 9.07 -11.85 -11.69
CA LEU A 50 7.89 -12.71 -11.53
C LEU A 50 8.25 -14.08 -10.94
N ARG A 51 9.39 -14.66 -11.33
CA ARG A 51 9.85 -15.95 -10.77
C ARG A 51 10.21 -15.82 -9.30
N GLU A 52 10.96 -14.78 -8.96
CA GLU A 52 11.32 -14.48 -7.57
C GLU A 52 10.06 -14.23 -6.70
N ALA A 53 9.09 -13.47 -7.22
CA ALA A 53 7.83 -13.23 -6.52
C ALA A 53 7.02 -14.53 -6.28
N VAL A 54 7.02 -15.45 -7.26
CA VAL A 54 6.34 -16.75 -7.10
C VAL A 54 7.03 -17.61 -6.05
N GLU A 55 8.35 -17.65 -6.02
CA GLU A 55 9.11 -18.37 -5.00
C GLU A 55 8.87 -17.78 -3.60
N TRP A 56 8.79 -16.46 -3.50
CA TRP A 56 8.49 -15.78 -2.25
C TRP A 56 7.09 -16.13 -1.72
N VAL A 57 6.05 -16.06 -2.56
CA VAL A 57 4.68 -16.46 -2.16
C VAL A 57 4.63 -17.93 -1.75
N ALA A 58 5.40 -18.79 -2.43
CA ALA A 58 5.51 -20.19 -2.05
C ALA A 58 6.19 -20.38 -0.69
N GLU A 59 7.24 -19.61 -0.37
CA GLU A 59 7.90 -19.66 0.93
C GLU A 59 7.01 -19.13 2.05
N GLU A 60 6.34 -17.99 1.83
CA GLU A 60 5.37 -17.44 2.80
C GLU A 60 4.24 -18.44 3.08
N GLY A 61 3.73 -19.11 2.04
CA GLY A 61 2.76 -20.18 2.18
C GLY A 61 3.29 -21.42 2.90
N ARG A 62 4.61 -21.69 2.87
CA ARG A 62 5.25 -22.76 3.66
C ARG A 62 5.42 -22.34 5.11
N GLU A 63 5.85 -21.12 5.37
CA GLU A 63 6.00 -20.56 6.71
C GLU A 63 4.67 -20.51 7.46
N ALA A 64 3.59 -20.07 6.79
CA ALA A 64 2.25 -20.08 7.36
C ALA A 64 1.78 -21.50 7.77
N ARG A 65 2.14 -22.53 6.99
CA ARG A 65 1.87 -23.93 7.35
C ARG A 65 2.71 -24.40 8.53
N ARG A 66 4.01 -24.07 8.56
CA ARG A 66 4.90 -24.38 9.70
C ARG A 66 4.41 -23.73 10.99
N GLN A 67 3.92 -22.49 10.93
CA GLN A 67 3.34 -21.81 12.09
C GLN A 67 2.06 -22.49 12.56
N ALA A 68 1.16 -22.86 11.63
CA ALA A 68 -0.05 -23.61 11.97
C ALA A 68 0.25 -24.99 12.58
N ASP A 69 1.29 -25.68 12.09
CA ASP A 69 1.72 -26.97 12.65
C ASP A 69 2.38 -26.81 14.04
N ALA A 70 3.21 -25.78 14.24
CA ALA A 70 3.81 -25.47 15.54
C ALA A 70 2.77 -25.08 16.61
N GLU A 71 1.76 -24.28 16.23
CA GLU A 71 0.62 -23.96 17.11
C GLU A 71 -0.20 -25.21 17.48
N ARG A 72 -0.21 -26.22 16.61
CA ARG A 72 -0.89 -27.50 16.87
C ARG A 72 -0.10 -28.40 17.82
N ASP A 73 1.23 -28.38 17.75
CA ASP A 73 2.10 -29.14 18.64
C ASP A 73 2.19 -28.51 20.05
N ASP A 74 2.14 -27.18 20.15
CA ASP A 74 2.03 -26.47 21.43
C ASP A 74 0.67 -26.70 22.11
N ALA A 75 -0.41 -26.88 21.34
CA ALA A 75 -1.71 -27.33 21.86
C ALA A 75 -1.73 -28.81 22.27
N GLY A 76 -0.73 -29.61 21.86
CA GLY A 76 -0.62 -31.04 22.13
C GLY A 76 0.21 -31.42 23.35
N THR A 77 0.93 -30.48 23.96
CA THR A 77 1.86 -30.75 25.08
C THR A 77 1.27 -30.35 26.45
N GLY A 78 -0.06 -30.39 26.58
CA GLY A 78 -0.79 -30.13 27.80
C GLY A 78 -1.82 -31.22 28.13
N SER A 79 -1.42 -32.17 28.99
CA SER A 79 -2.25 -33.10 29.76
C SER A 79 -3.02 -34.22 29.03
N ARG A 80 -2.51 -35.45 29.16
CA ARG A 80 -3.35 -36.65 29.21
C ARG A 80 -3.95 -36.77 30.61
N THR A 81 -5.24 -36.46 30.76
CA THR A 81 -6.11 -37.07 31.77
C THR A 81 -7.57 -36.89 31.32
N PRO A 82 -8.38 -37.95 31.20
CA PRO A 82 -9.79 -37.84 30.81
C PRO A 82 -10.67 -37.84 32.06
N GLU A 83 -11.49 -36.80 32.26
CA GLU A 83 -12.71 -36.83 33.08
C GLU A 83 -13.42 -35.47 32.86
N SER A 84 -14.58 -35.44 32.19
CA SER A 84 -15.91 -35.60 32.77
C SER A 84 -16.28 -34.49 33.75
N GLY A 85 -17.30 -33.69 33.43
CA GLY A 85 -18.00 -32.87 34.42
C GLY A 85 -18.56 -31.57 33.86
N MET A 86 -19.89 -31.45 33.93
CA MET A 86 -20.70 -30.24 33.83
C MET A 86 -20.05 -29.02 34.50
N GLU A 87 -20.20 -27.83 33.90
CA GLU A 87 -20.95 -26.69 34.45
C GLU A 87 -20.70 -25.40 33.64
N ASP A 88 -21.80 -24.78 33.20
CA ASP A 88 -21.85 -23.35 32.90
C ASP A 88 -21.37 -22.54 34.12
N ILE A 89 -20.56 -21.50 33.93
CA ILE A 89 -20.64 -20.21 34.66
C ILE A 89 -19.70 -19.18 34.01
N SER A 90 -20.35 -18.13 33.51
CA SER A 90 -19.87 -16.79 33.15
C SER A 90 -18.80 -16.19 34.08
N VAL A 91 -17.64 -15.71 33.59
CA VAL A 91 -16.89 -14.62 34.29
C VAL A 91 -15.99 -13.75 33.36
N ARG A 92 -16.44 -12.49 33.23
CA ARG A 92 -15.71 -11.20 33.19
C ARG A 92 -14.61 -10.92 32.15
N LEU A 93 -14.96 -9.98 31.25
CA LEU A 93 -14.07 -8.89 30.86
C LEU A 93 -13.45 -8.23 32.11
N LYS A 94 -12.11 -8.28 32.22
CA LYS A 94 -11.33 -7.37 33.06
C LYS A 94 -10.43 -6.53 32.16
N SER A 95 -10.82 -5.28 32.04
CA SER A 95 -9.99 -4.15 31.64
C SER A 95 -8.74 -4.07 32.52
N TYR A 96 -7.56 -4.09 31.90
CA TYR A 96 -6.33 -3.60 32.51
C TYR A 96 -5.93 -2.29 31.83
N SER A 97 -6.21 -1.20 32.53
CA SER A 97 -5.48 0.06 32.41
C SER A 97 -4.05 -0.15 32.91
N GLY A 98 -3.07 0.02 32.02
CA GLY A 98 -1.65 0.04 32.39
C GLY A 98 -0.86 0.83 31.36
N ASN A 99 -0.58 2.10 31.69
CA ASN A 99 0.41 2.90 30.96
C ASN A 99 1.81 2.27 31.09
N PRO A 100 2.60 2.23 30.01
CA PRO A 100 4.03 2.39 30.11
C PRO A 100 4.47 3.73 29.49
N LYS A 101 5.26 4.46 30.25
CA LYS A 101 6.00 5.68 29.87
C LYS A 101 6.92 5.36 28.66
N PRO A 102 7.14 6.30 27.73
CA PRO A 102 7.75 6.00 26.44
C PRO A 102 9.27 5.93 26.58
N THR A 103 9.83 4.72 26.57
CA THR A 103 11.25 4.52 26.25
C THR A 103 11.42 4.50 24.74
N ALA A 104 12.12 5.52 24.25
CA ALA A 104 12.63 5.59 22.89
C ALA A 104 13.32 4.27 22.50
N SER A 105 12.76 3.60 21.52
CA SER A 105 13.51 2.76 20.60
C SER A 105 12.84 2.88 19.24
N VAL A 106 13.67 3.24 18.28
CA VAL A 106 13.33 3.48 16.88
C VAL A 106 12.66 2.23 16.33
N GLN A 107 11.32 2.23 16.28
CA GLN A 107 10.60 1.26 15.48
C GLN A 107 10.84 1.63 14.03
N ARG A 108 11.83 0.93 13.47
CA ARG A 108 11.90 0.47 12.08
C ARG A 108 10.52 -0.10 11.70
N ALA A 109 9.57 0.78 11.42
CA ALA A 109 8.24 0.43 10.95
C ALA A 109 8.41 -0.12 9.54
N GLU A 110 8.41 -1.45 9.48
CA GLU A 110 7.83 -2.27 8.42
C GLU A 110 8.14 -1.82 6.99
N ALA A 111 9.15 -2.47 6.40
CA ALA A 111 9.47 -2.35 4.99
C ALA A 111 8.28 -2.73 4.05
N GLY A 112 7.20 -3.34 4.57
CA GLY A 112 5.97 -3.65 3.83
C GLY A 112 4.89 -2.57 3.90
N ALA A 113 4.61 -1.98 5.07
CA ALA A 113 3.51 -1.02 5.25
C ALA A 113 3.75 0.32 4.53
N GLY A 114 5.02 0.73 4.39
CA GLY A 114 5.38 1.92 3.62
C GLY A 114 5.08 1.79 2.12
N GLY A 115 5.26 0.59 1.55
CA GLY A 115 5.03 0.34 0.12
C GLY A 115 3.55 0.37 -0.26
N GLU A 116 2.67 -0.19 0.58
CA GLU A 116 1.21 -0.12 0.37
C GLU A 116 0.73 1.32 0.43
N LEU A 117 1.21 2.09 1.41
CA LEU A 117 0.79 3.47 1.59
C LEU A 117 1.28 4.38 0.44
N VAL A 118 2.52 4.20 -0.02
CA VAL A 118 3.05 4.89 -1.20
C VAL A 118 2.21 4.55 -2.45
N SER A 119 1.89 3.27 -2.65
CA SER A 119 1.00 2.85 -3.75
C SER A 119 -0.37 3.53 -3.65
N LEU A 120 -0.98 3.56 -2.47
CA LEU A 120 -2.27 4.23 -2.24
C LEU A 120 -2.18 5.74 -2.52
N MET A 121 -1.10 6.42 -2.11
CA MET A 121 -0.89 7.84 -2.39
C MET A 121 -0.85 8.12 -3.89
N LEU A 122 -0.12 7.30 -4.65
CA LEU A 122 -0.02 7.45 -6.10
C LEU A 122 -1.37 7.24 -6.76
N HIS A 123 -2.10 6.17 -6.43
CA HIS A 123 -3.42 5.90 -7.02
C HIS A 123 -4.46 6.96 -6.65
N ALA A 124 -4.41 7.50 -5.44
CA ALA A 124 -5.35 8.50 -4.98
C ALA A 124 -5.11 9.90 -5.55
N SER A 125 -3.90 10.20 -6.04
CA SER A 125 -3.50 11.56 -6.42
C SER A 125 -2.91 11.66 -7.83
N PRO A 126 -3.74 12.01 -8.83
CA PRO A 126 -3.26 12.34 -10.17
C PRO A 126 -2.30 13.54 -10.18
N ARG A 127 -2.48 14.49 -9.25
CA ARG A 127 -1.58 15.66 -9.16
C ARG A 127 -0.19 15.26 -8.72
N LEU A 128 -0.09 14.35 -7.75
CA LEU A 128 1.19 13.79 -7.33
C LEU A 128 1.88 13.02 -8.46
N GLN A 129 1.12 12.25 -9.24
CA GLN A 129 1.67 11.55 -10.41
C GLN A 129 2.26 12.53 -11.43
N GLY A 130 1.58 13.67 -11.68
CA GLY A 130 2.07 14.70 -12.60
C GLY A 130 3.33 15.45 -12.12
N LEU A 131 3.68 15.36 -10.83
CA LEU A 131 4.89 15.98 -10.27
C LEU A 131 6.11 15.06 -10.31
N LEU A 132 5.92 13.79 -10.65
CA LEU A 132 6.96 12.77 -10.66
C LEU A 132 7.33 12.38 -12.08
N SER A 133 8.59 12.00 -12.29
CA SER A 133 9.01 11.51 -13.60
C SER A 133 8.40 10.11 -13.87
N PRO A 134 8.20 9.73 -15.13
CA PRO A 134 7.71 8.38 -15.47
C PRO A 134 8.58 7.26 -14.87
N HIS A 135 9.90 7.48 -14.79
CA HIS A 135 10.84 6.53 -14.17
C HIS A 135 10.60 6.40 -12.66
N ASP A 136 10.31 7.51 -11.98
CA ASP A 136 9.99 7.50 -10.55
C ASP A 136 8.70 6.77 -10.26
N LEU A 137 7.69 6.93 -11.10
CA LEU A 137 6.41 6.23 -10.95
C LEU A 137 6.59 4.72 -11.06
N ILE A 138 7.39 4.26 -12.03
CA ILE A 138 7.73 2.84 -12.20
C ILE A 138 8.49 2.33 -10.98
N ASP A 139 9.48 3.09 -10.51
CA ASP A 139 10.30 2.71 -9.36
C ASP A 139 9.50 2.67 -8.05
N LEU A 140 8.55 3.59 -7.86
CA LEU A 140 7.70 3.65 -6.68
C LEU A 140 6.64 2.55 -6.61
N GLN A 141 6.27 1.96 -7.75
CA GLN A 141 5.34 0.83 -7.82
C GLN A 141 6.02 -0.52 -7.53
N ARG A 142 7.34 -0.55 -7.40
CA ARG A 142 8.06 -1.78 -7.02
C ARG A 142 7.71 -2.17 -5.58
N PRO A 143 7.66 -3.47 -5.24
CA PRO A 143 7.43 -3.92 -3.86
C PRO A 143 8.40 -3.30 -2.85
N ARG A 144 9.64 -3.07 -3.30
CA ARG A 144 10.64 -2.31 -2.56
C ARG A 144 11.12 -1.13 -3.41
N PRO A 145 10.52 0.06 -3.22
CA PRO A 145 10.89 1.22 -4.02
C PRO A 145 12.32 1.68 -3.68
N PRO A 146 13.12 2.05 -4.68
CA PRO A 146 14.50 2.47 -4.47
C PRO A 146 14.54 3.82 -3.74
N GLY A 147 15.54 3.99 -2.86
CA GLY A 147 15.71 5.19 -2.04
C GLY A 147 15.66 6.52 -2.82
N PRO A 148 16.28 6.64 -4.01
CA PRO A 148 16.18 7.86 -4.83
C PRO A 148 14.75 8.23 -5.23
N ALA A 149 13.92 7.25 -5.59
CA ALA A 149 12.52 7.49 -5.97
C ALA A 149 11.67 7.91 -4.76
N LEU A 150 11.90 7.27 -3.61
CA LEU A 150 11.30 7.67 -2.32
C LEU A 150 11.70 9.10 -1.91
N ASN A 151 12.96 9.47 -2.12
CA ASN A 151 13.45 10.83 -1.84
C ASN A 151 12.78 11.86 -2.77
N ARG A 152 12.61 11.55 -4.06
CA ARG A 152 11.91 12.42 -5.00
C ARG A 152 10.42 12.56 -4.66
N LEU A 153 9.76 11.48 -4.28
CA LEU A 153 8.40 11.51 -3.74
C LEU A 153 8.30 12.44 -2.52
N THR A 154 9.20 12.26 -1.55
CA THR A 154 9.26 13.08 -0.33
C THR A 154 9.49 14.55 -0.64
N ALA A 155 10.37 14.85 -1.61
CA ALA A 155 10.66 16.20 -2.07
C ALA A 155 9.46 16.86 -2.76
N ALA A 156 8.74 16.13 -3.62
CA ALA A 156 7.54 16.61 -4.30
C ALA A 156 6.43 16.95 -3.30
N VAL A 157 6.16 16.07 -2.35
CA VAL A 157 5.19 16.32 -1.27
C VAL A 157 5.66 17.46 -0.38
N GLY A 158 6.96 17.53 -0.05
CA GLY A 158 7.53 18.62 0.73
C GLY A 158 7.45 19.99 0.04
N ALA A 159 7.60 20.05 -1.28
CA ALA A 159 7.38 21.28 -2.06
C ALA A 159 5.94 21.77 -1.91
N PHE A 160 4.96 20.87 -2.08
CA PHE A 160 3.55 21.17 -1.86
C PHE A 160 3.27 21.66 -0.42
N VAL A 161 3.83 21.02 0.60
CA VAL A 161 3.65 21.44 2.00
C VAL A 161 4.22 22.84 2.27
N ARG A 162 5.35 23.18 1.63
CA ARG A 162 5.93 24.53 1.71
C ARG A 162 5.04 25.56 1.01
N GLU A 163 4.50 25.24 -0.16
CA GLU A 163 3.55 26.11 -0.88
C GLU A 163 2.24 26.32 -0.10
N LEU A 164 1.81 25.33 0.69
CA LEU A 164 0.68 25.48 1.60
C LEU A 164 0.94 26.47 2.76
N GLY A 165 2.19 26.83 3.03
CA GLY A 165 2.57 27.71 4.14
C GLY A 165 2.56 27.02 5.51
N LEU A 166 2.71 25.69 5.58
CA LEU A 166 2.90 25.00 6.85
C LEU A 166 4.31 25.29 7.38
N SER A 167 4.45 25.53 8.69
CA SER A 167 5.76 25.79 9.28
C SER A 167 6.67 24.56 9.15
N SER A 168 7.95 24.81 8.84
CA SER A 168 8.96 23.75 8.68
C SER A 168 9.09 22.90 9.94
N GLY A 169 9.03 23.51 11.12
CA GLY A 169 9.12 22.80 12.40
C GLY A 169 7.97 21.81 12.65
N ILE A 170 6.72 22.20 12.34
CA ILE A 170 5.57 21.28 12.48
C ILE A 170 5.71 20.12 11.49
N TRP A 171 6.18 20.41 10.29
CA TRP A 171 6.37 19.39 9.26
C TRP A 171 7.47 18.38 9.60
N THR A 172 8.63 18.85 10.07
CA THR A 172 9.73 17.96 10.48
C THR A 172 9.37 17.11 11.69
N GLU A 173 8.67 17.70 12.67
CA GLU A 173 8.17 16.98 13.83
C GLU A 173 7.15 15.90 13.43
N ALA A 174 6.23 16.21 12.51
CA ALA A 174 5.25 15.27 12.03
C ALA A 174 5.87 14.12 11.22
N LEU A 175 6.87 14.41 10.39
CA LEU A 175 7.64 13.37 9.68
C LEU A 175 8.39 12.47 10.65
N ALA A 176 9.01 13.02 11.69
CA ALA A 176 9.71 12.23 12.71
C ALA A 176 8.75 11.34 13.51
N ARG A 177 7.54 11.84 13.78
CA ARG A 177 6.52 11.12 14.56
C ARG A 177 5.75 10.07 13.77
N HIS A 178 5.40 10.37 12.52
CA HIS A 178 4.44 9.57 11.74
C HIS A 178 4.99 9.04 10.42
N GLY A 179 6.20 9.44 10.00
CA GLY A 179 6.85 8.97 8.78
C GLY A 179 5.97 9.10 7.54
N TRP A 180 5.74 7.97 6.86
CA TRP A 180 4.93 7.89 5.64
C TRP A 180 3.48 8.36 5.83
N ALA A 181 2.90 8.21 7.01
CA ALA A 181 1.53 8.67 7.28
C ALA A 181 1.41 10.21 7.23
N ALA A 182 2.46 10.95 7.57
CA ALA A 182 2.49 12.41 7.43
C ALA A 182 2.54 12.82 5.94
N LEU A 183 3.33 12.13 5.12
CA LEU A 183 3.37 12.34 3.67
C LEU A 183 2.02 12.04 3.03
N ALA A 184 1.41 10.91 3.40
CA ALA A 184 0.11 10.50 2.92
C ALA A 184 -1.00 11.49 3.32
N ALA A 185 -0.93 12.07 4.53
CA ALA A 185 -1.86 13.12 4.95
C ALA A 185 -1.76 14.37 4.06
N ALA A 186 -0.56 14.80 3.69
CA ALA A 186 -0.36 15.92 2.78
C ALA A 186 -0.95 15.61 1.38
N VAL A 187 -0.82 14.38 0.89
CA VAL A 187 -1.43 13.95 -0.38
C VAL A 187 -2.96 13.96 -0.32
N VAL A 188 -3.56 13.52 0.79
CA VAL A 188 -5.02 13.67 0.99
C VAL A 188 -5.44 15.14 0.90
N VAL A 189 -4.66 16.05 1.48
CA VAL A 189 -4.93 17.50 1.42
C VAL A 189 -4.73 18.09 0.02
N MET A 190 -3.83 17.50 -0.79
CA MET A 190 -3.59 17.90 -2.17
C MET A 190 -4.81 17.70 -3.07
N GLU A 191 -5.53 16.60 -2.86
CA GLU A 191 -6.69 16.19 -3.68
C GLU A 191 -8.04 16.65 -3.11
N ARG A 192 -8.11 16.91 -1.80
CA ARG A 192 -9.39 17.26 -1.17
C ARG A 192 -9.87 18.66 -1.60
N GLN A 193 -10.99 18.69 -2.32
CA GLN A 193 -11.66 19.92 -2.71
C GLN A 193 -12.53 20.48 -1.56
N GLY A 194 -12.69 21.80 -1.48
CA GLY A 194 -13.58 22.47 -0.50
C GLY A 194 -12.97 22.85 0.85
N VAL A 195 -11.68 22.57 1.10
CA VAL A 195 -11.01 22.98 2.35
C VAL A 195 -10.52 24.42 2.24
N LYS A 196 -11.17 25.36 2.94
CA LYS A 196 -10.81 26.80 2.95
C LYS A 196 -9.43 27.08 3.54
N ARG A 197 -9.02 26.36 4.59
CA ARG A 197 -7.72 26.52 5.27
C ARG A 197 -6.94 25.22 5.25
N ARG A 198 -6.29 24.91 4.13
CA ARG A 198 -5.57 23.65 3.89
C ARG A 198 -4.42 23.40 4.88
N ALA A 199 -3.61 24.42 5.18
CA ALA A 199 -2.52 24.30 6.15
C ALA A 199 -3.01 24.01 7.58
N GLY A 200 -4.07 24.70 8.04
CA GLY A 200 -4.67 24.46 9.34
C GLY A 200 -5.30 23.06 9.43
N TYR A 201 -5.95 22.62 8.36
CA TYR A 201 -6.51 21.27 8.27
C TYR A 201 -5.42 20.19 8.31
N LEU A 202 -4.33 20.35 7.55
CA LEU A 202 -3.18 19.45 7.61
C LEU A 202 -2.57 19.42 9.01
N CYS A 203 -2.34 20.57 9.64
CA CYS A 203 -1.82 20.66 11.00
C CYS A 203 -2.72 19.91 12.02
N SER A 204 -4.04 20.02 11.88
CA SER A 204 -4.99 19.28 12.71
C SER A 204 -4.90 17.77 12.49
N MET A 205 -4.73 17.32 11.24
CA MET A 205 -4.52 15.89 10.95
C MET A 205 -3.22 15.38 11.57
N LEU A 206 -2.11 16.10 11.39
CA LEU A 206 -0.79 15.68 11.88
C LEU A 206 -0.67 15.59 13.40
N ARG A 207 -1.61 16.17 14.16
CA ARG A 207 -1.71 16.03 15.61
C ARG A 207 -2.55 14.83 16.07
N HIS A 208 -3.20 14.12 15.13
CA HIS A 208 -4.10 13.03 15.45
C HIS A 208 -3.31 11.74 15.78
N PRO A 209 -3.59 11.07 16.92
CA PRO A 209 -2.82 9.90 17.35
C PRO A 209 -2.97 8.69 16.41
N LYS A 210 -4.13 8.57 15.76
CA LYS A 210 -4.44 7.50 14.77
C LYS A 210 -4.33 7.98 13.33
N LEU A 211 -3.28 8.75 13.02
CA LEU A 211 -3.12 9.36 11.70
C LEU A 211 -3.08 8.31 10.57
N ALA A 212 -2.31 7.23 10.75
CA ALA A 212 -2.14 6.19 9.74
C ALA A 212 -3.48 5.57 9.30
N GLU A 213 -4.29 5.11 10.25
CA GLU A 213 -5.63 4.56 9.97
C GLU A 213 -6.54 5.56 9.24
N THR A 214 -6.54 6.81 9.72
CA THR A 214 -7.37 7.90 9.17
C THR A 214 -6.99 8.21 7.72
N VAL A 215 -5.69 8.24 7.43
CA VAL A 215 -5.17 8.56 6.12
C VAL A 215 -5.35 7.40 5.15
N CYS A 216 -5.12 6.15 5.57
CA CYS A 216 -5.40 4.97 4.75
C CYS A 216 -6.87 4.93 4.34
N HIS A 217 -7.79 5.14 5.29
CA HIS A 217 -9.23 5.22 4.98
C HIS A 217 -9.55 6.36 4.00
N SER A 218 -8.94 7.53 4.20
CA SER A 218 -9.15 8.69 3.34
C SER A 218 -8.63 8.48 1.91
N LEU A 219 -7.44 7.88 1.76
CA LEU A 219 -6.85 7.57 0.46
C LEU A 219 -7.67 6.50 -0.28
N ARG A 220 -8.09 5.42 0.39
CA ARG A 220 -8.96 4.40 -0.21
C ARG A 220 -10.27 5.02 -0.72
N ARG A 221 -10.88 5.90 0.07
CA ARG A 221 -12.09 6.62 -0.34
C ARG A 221 -11.86 7.57 -1.54
N LEU A 222 -10.66 8.12 -1.69
CA LEU A 222 -10.30 8.93 -2.86
C LEU A 222 -10.15 8.06 -4.12
N VAL A 223 -9.51 6.89 -3.99
CA VAL A 223 -9.38 5.90 -5.07
C VAL A 223 -10.77 5.43 -5.53
N ASP A 224 -11.65 5.06 -4.60
CA ASP A 224 -13.00 4.60 -4.93
C ASP A 224 -13.84 5.67 -5.66
N LYS A 225 -13.66 6.94 -5.30
CA LYS A 225 -14.32 8.06 -6.00
C LYS A 225 -13.75 8.32 -7.39
N GLY A 226 -12.46 8.06 -7.60
CA GLY A 226 -11.80 8.18 -8.90
C GLY A 226 -12.21 7.09 -9.90
N CYS A 227 -12.60 5.91 -9.43
CA CYS A 227 -13.08 4.79 -10.27
C CYS A 227 -14.57 4.84 -10.63
N GLY A 228 -15.31 5.84 -10.15
CA GLY A 228 -16.76 5.98 -10.35
C GLY A 228 -17.20 6.93 -11.47
N ALA A 229 -16.28 7.41 -12.32
CA ALA A 229 -16.54 8.36 -13.40
C ALA A 229 -16.26 7.76 -14.77
#